data_AF-A0A821N485-F1
#
_entry.id   AF-A0A821N485-F1
#
_cell.length_a   1.000
_cell.length_b   1.000
_cell.length_c   1.000
_cell.angle_alpha   90.00
_cell.angle_beta   90.00
_cell.angle_gamma   90.00
#
_symmetry.space_group_name_H-M   'P 1'
#
loop_
_entity.id
_entity.type
_entity.pdbx_description
1 polymer ?
#
loop_
_entity_poly.entity_id
_entity_poly.type
_entity_poly.pdbx_seq_one_letter_code
_entity_poly.pdbx_strand_id
1 'polypeptide(L)'
;MADESKDITGKEQMSVVLRYVDAENEIHEHFMGFIKLDQLDAKSLSEKLFEFLQKYEIPIENCIAQCYDGASVMSGSQAGVQTLMRQNYMPRGIYIHCFAHRLNLVI
;
A
#
# COMPACT_ATOMS: atom_id res chain seq x y z
N MET A 1 2.37 -3.65 1.79
CA MET A 1 1.10 -3.99 1.11
C MET A 1 0.01 -3.13 1.73
N ALA A 2 -0.92 -2.64 0.94
CA ALA A 2 -2.05 -1.86 1.47
C ALA A 2 -3.33 -2.15 0.71
N ASP A 3 -4.45 -2.16 1.42
CA ASP A 3 -5.78 -2.44 0.85
C ASP A 3 -6.84 -1.55 1.49
N GLU A 4 -7.69 -0.96 0.65
CA GLU A 4 -8.76 -0.06 1.04
C GLU A 4 -10.01 -0.86 1.42
N SER A 5 -10.68 -0.46 2.49
CA SER A 5 -11.89 -1.10 2.98
C SER A 5 -12.78 -0.12 3.72
N LYS A 6 -14.01 -0.56 4.01
CA LYS A 6 -15.01 0.22 4.74
C LYS A 6 -15.40 -0.49 6.02
N ASP A 7 -15.38 0.21 7.14
CA ASP A 7 -15.82 -0.35 8.42
C ASP A 7 -17.36 -0.47 8.49
N ILE A 8 -17.86 -1.13 9.54
CA ILE A 8 -19.31 -1.32 9.75
C ILE A 8 -20.09 0.00 9.97
N THR A 9 -19.39 1.10 10.27
CA THR A 9 -19.98 2.43 10.43
C THR A 9 -19.94 3.24 9.13
N GLY A 10 -19.40 2.66 8.05
CA GLY A 10 -19.31 3.29 6.73
C GLY A 10 -18.07 4.16 6.54
N LYS A 11 -17.10 4.13 7.47
CA LYS A 11 -15.87 4.93 7.35
C LYS A 11 -14.84 4.19 6.53
N GLU A 12 -14.21 4.92 5.63
CA GLU A 12 -13.13 4.41 4.78
C GLU A 12 -11.84 4.26 5.60
N GLN A 13 -11.11 3.16 5.35
CA GLN A 13 -9.86 2.85 6.00
C GLN A 13 -8.93 2.07 5.06
N MET A 14 -7.63 2.19 5.28
CA MET A 14 -6.61 1.40 4.59
C MET A 14 -5.92 0.47 5.57
N SER A 15 -5.94 -0.83 5.31
CA SER A 15 -5.11 -1.79 6.03
C SER A 15 -3.67 -1.73 5.52
N VAL A 16 -2.68 -1.83 6.41
CA VAL A 16 -1.27 -1.85 6.03
C VAL A 16 -0.59 -3.09 6.61
N VAL A 17 0.11 -3.82 5.74
CA VAL A 17 0.89 -5.01 6.08
C VAL A 17 2.31 -4.84 5.56
N LEU A 18 3.31 -5.10 6.39
CA LEU A 18 4.69 -5.24 5.95
C LEU A 18 4.99 -6.69 5.66
N ARG A 19 5.76 -6.92 4.59
CA ARG A 19 6.34 -8.22 4.28
C ARG A 19 7.84 -8.03 4.11
N TYR A 20 8.63 -8.75 4.89
CA TYR A 20 10.09 -8.63 4.88
C TYR A 20 10.74 -9.99 5.09
N VAL A 21 12.06 -10.03 4.86
CA VAL A 21 12.91 -11.20 5.10
C VAL A 21 13.85 -10.85 6.25
N ASP A 22 13.98 -11.73 7.22
CA ASP A 22 14.89 -11.54 8.36
C ASP A 22 16.32 -12.02 8.07
N ALA A 23 17.18 -12.03 9.10
CA ALA A 23 18.57 -12.45 8.98
C ALA A 23 18.71 -13.97 8.77
N GLU A 24 17.73 -14.77 9.21
CA GLU A 24 17.64 -16.20 8.98
C GLU A 24 17.09 -16.57 7.59
N ASN A 25 16.73 -15.58 6.77
CA ASN A 25 16.05 -15.73 5.46
C ASN A 25 14.61 -16.24 5.57
N GLU A 26 13.95 -16.04 6.71
CA GLU A 26 12.54 -16.34 6.88
C GLU A 26 11.67 -15.16 6.42
N ILE A 27 10.54 -15.48 5.80
CA ILE A 27 9.56 -14.49 5.34
C ILE A 27 8.60 -14.19 6.48
N HIS A 28 8.48 -12.92 6.82
CA HIS A 28 7.53 -12.43 7.81
C HIS A 28 6.50 -11.53 7.18
N GLU A 29 5.26 -11.67 7.63
CA GLU A 29 4.17 -10.73 7.33
C GLU A 29 3.65 -10.15 8.66
N HIS A 30 3.68 -8.83 8.78
CA HIS A 30 3.27 -8.11 9.98
C HIS A 30 2.15 -7.12 9.66
N PHE A 31 1.00 -7.32 10.28
CA PHE A 31 -0.10 -6.37 10.20
C PHE A 31 0.19 -5.15 11.06
N MET A 32 0.33 -3.99 10.44
CA MET A 32 0.70 -2.75 11.11
C MET A 32 -0.50 -1.99 11.67
N GLY A 33 -1.69 -2.24 11.12
CA GLY A 33 -2.93 -1.58 11.54
C GLY A 33 -3.71 -0.96 10.39
N PHE A 34 -4.64 -0.09 10.77
CA PHE A 34 -5.50 0.65 9.86
C PHE A 34 -5.15 2.14 9.86
N ILE A 35 -5.20 2.75 8.68
CA ILE A 35 -5.19 4.19 8.47
C ILE A 35 -6.64 4.62 8.21
N LYS A 36 -7.15 5.58 8.98
CA LYS A 36 -8.44 6.21 8.66
C LYS A 36 -8.27 7.10 7.43
N LEU A 37 -9.19 6.96 6.46
CA LEU A 37 -9.17 7.74 5.23
C LEU A 37 -10.30 8.76 5.24
N ASP A 38 -9.97 10.02 4.99
CA ASP A 38 -10.95 11.09 4.81
C ASP A 38 -11.18 11.39 3.32
N GLN A 39 -10.25 11.01 2.45
CA GLN A 39 -10.32 11.13 0.99
C GLN A 39 -9.75 9.87 0.34
N LEU A 40 -10.31 9.50 -0.81
CA LEU A 40 -9.97 8.31 -1.58
C LEU A 40 -9.31 8.63 -2.93
N ASP A 41 -8.69 9.80 -3.06
CA ASP A 41 -7.87 10.13 -4.23
C ASP A 41 -6.43 9.68 -4.02
N ALA A 42 -5.75 9.34 -5.12
CA ALA A 42 -4.42 8.74 -5.05
C ALA A 42 -3.39 9.59 -4.31
N LYS A 43 -3.51 10.93 -4.37
CA LYS A 43 -2.59 11.82 -3.68
C LYS A 43 -2.77 11.68 -2.17
N SER A 44 -3.99 11.87 -1.67
CA SER A 44 -4.32 11.74 -0.24
C SER A 44 -3.92 10.37 0.31
N LEU A 45 -4.18 9.30 -0.44
CA LEU A 45 -3.82 7.94 -0.06
C LEU A 45 -2.30 7.73 0.03
N SER A 46 -1.55 8.22 -0.96
CA SER A 46 -0.08 8.09 -0.98
C SER A 46 0.59 8.86 0.16
N GLU A 47 0.12 10.08 0.45
CA GLU A 47 0.60 10.91 1.56
C GLU A 47 0.30 10.22 2.90
N LYS A 48 -0.93 9.73 3.08
CA LYS A 48 -1.33 9.00 4.30
C LYS A 48 -0.52 7.73 4.54
N LEU A 49 -0.25 6.97 3.48
CA LEU A 49 0.59 5.78 3.57
C LEU A 49 2.02 6.14 3.97
N PHE A 50 2.60 7.19 3.37
CA PHE A 50 3.93 7.65 3.72
C PHE A 50 4.01 8.16 5.18
N GLU A 51 3.05 9.00 5.60
CA GLU A 51 2.93 9.47 7.00
C GLU A 51 2.85 8.29 7.99
N PHE A 52 2.11 7.24 7.63
CA PHE A 52 2.00 6.05 8.45
C PHE A 52 3.34 5.33 8.59
N LEU A 53 4.08 5.15 7.49
CA LEU A 53 5.41 4.52 7.54
C LEU A 53 6.39 5.35 8.39
N GLN A 54 6.36 6.68 8.25
CA GLN A 54 7.17 7.57 9.09
C GLN A 54 6.80 7.47 10.57
N LYS A 55 5.51 7.38 10.91
CA LYS A 55 5.02 7.24 12.28
C LYS A 55 5.57 5.98 12.97
N TYR A 56 5.72 4.89 12.23
CA TYR A 56 6.30 3.64 12.74
C TYR A 56 7.81 3.54 12.51
N GLU A 57 8.46 4.64 12.14
CA GLU A 57 9.90 4.73 11.90
C GLU A 57 10.41 3.69 10.89
N ILE A 58 9.56 3.33 9.92
CA ILE A 58 9.91 2.38 8.85
C ILE A 58 10.67 3.16 7.77
N PRO A 59 11.96 2.86 7.55
CA PRO A 59 12.75 3.57 6.55
C PRO A 59 12.24 3.21 5.16
N ILE A 60 11.72 4.20 4.43
CA ILE A 60 11.13 4.00 3.11
C ILE A 60 12.16 3.50 2.08
N GLU A 61 13.43 3.83 2.29
CA GLU A 61 14.58 3.38 1.51
C GLU A 61 14.79 1.86 1.56
N ASN A 62 14.32 1.20 2.61
CA ASN A 62 14.38 -0.25 2.75
C ASN A 62 13.17 -0.95 2.11
N CYS A 63 12.14 -0.20 1.74
CA CYS A 63 10.99 -0.74 1.03
C CYS A 63 11.36 -0.95 -0.44
N ILE A 64 11.43 -2.21 -0.86
CA ILE A 64 11.77 -2.57 -2.25
C ILE A 64 10.55 -2.75 -3.16
N ALA A 65 9.37 -2.96 -2.57
CA ALA A 65 8.14 -3.24 -3.29
C ALA A 65 6.92 -2.63 -2.60
N GLN A 66 5.91 -2.34 -3.41
CA GLN A 66 4.58 -1.92 -2.99
C GLN A 66 3.53 -2.79 -3.67
N CYS A 67 2.47 -3.16 -2.95
CA CYS A 67 1.46 -4.08 -3.45
C CYS A 67 0.08 -3.55 -3.09
N TYR A 68 -0.74 -3.35 -4.12
CA TYR A 68 -2.09 -2.80 -4.04
C TYR A 68 -3.03 -3.52 -5.02
N ASP A 69 -4.32 -3.20 -4.92
CA ASP A 69 -5.36 -3.73 -5.78
C ASP A 69 -5.34 -3.14 -7.21
N GLY A 70 -6.27 -3.59 -8.06
CA GLY A 70 -6.36 -3.15 -9.45
C GLY A 70 -7.13 -1.86 -9.69
N ALA A 71 -7.63 -1.19 -8.64
CA ALA A 71 -8.40 0.03 -8.81
C ALA A 71 -7.52 1.10 -9.48
N SER A 72 -8.13 1.94 -10.33
CA SER A 72 -7.40 3.00 -11.05
C SER A 72 -6.67 3.95 -10.09
N VAL A 73 -7.27 4.22 -8.93
CA VAL A 73 -6.67 5.06 -7.88
C VAL A 73 -5.41 4.43 -7.30
N MET A 74 -5.35 3.11 -7.14
CA MET A 74 -4.20 2.42 -6.57
C MET A 74 -3.13 2.10 -7.62
N SER A 75 -3.55 1.55 -8.76
CA SER A 75 -2.70 0.95 -9.78
C SER A 75 -2.38 1.87 -10.97
N GLY A 76 -3.05 3.02 -11.09
CA GLY A 76 -2.94 3.92 -12.24
C GLY A 76 -1.50 4.31 -12.56
N SER A 77 -1.13 4.24 -13.85
CA SER A 77 0.23 4.46 -14.33
C SER A 77 0.65 5.94 -14.39
N GLN A 78 -0.31 6.86 -14.44
CA GLN A 78 -0.04 8.30 -14.50
C GLN A 78 -0.21 9.00 -13.16
N ALA A 79 -1.23 8.64 -12.39
CA ALA A 79 -1.61 9.33 -11.17
C ALA A 79 -2.16 8.40 -10.08
N GLY A 80 -1.91 7.09 -10.15
CA GLY A 80 -2.29 6.16 -9.09
C GLY A 80 -1.31 6.17 -7.92
N VAL A 81 -1.70 5.61 -6.78
CA VAL A 81 -0.86 5.49 -5.57
C VAL A 81 0.48 4.86 -5.92
N GLN A 82 0.50 3.80 -6.75
CA GLN A 82 1.76 3.17 -7.15
C GLN A 82 2.71 4.12 -7.89
N THR A 83 2.19 5.00 -8.74
CA THR A 83 3.01 6.00 -9.45
C THR A 83 3.49 7.08 -8.49
N LEU A 84 2.60 7.64 -7.68
CA LEU A 84 2.93 8.73 -6.76
C LEU A 84 3.93 8.29 -5.69
N MET A 85 3.75 7.10 -5.11
CA MET A 85 4.71 6.53 -4.15
C MET A 85 6.08 6.34 -4.79
N ARG A 86 6.16 5.88 -6.04
CA ARG A 86 7.44 5.73 -6.75
C ARG A 86 8.10 7.07 -7.03
N GLN A 87 7.34 8.05 -7.52
CA GLN A 87 7.89 9.35 -7.88
C GLN A 87 8.40 10.13 -6.67
N ASN A 88 7.68 10.06 -5.55
CA ASN A 88 7.92 10.93 -4.41
C ASN A 88 8.78 10.30 -3.31
N TYR A 89 8.69 8.98 -3.11
CA TYR A 89 9.26 8.33 -1.93
C TYR A 89 10.09 7.08 -2.22
N MET A 90 9.70 6.28 -3.23
CA MET A 90 10.27 4.96 -3.53
C MET A 90 10.69 4.84 -5.01
N PRO A 91 11.70 5.59 -5.49
CA PRO A 91 12.05 5.64 -6.92
C PRO A 91 12.41 4.28 -7.54
N ARG A 92 12.92 3.35 -6.72
CA ARG A 92 13.27 1.97 -7.14
C ARG A 92 12.22 0.93 -6.74
N GLY A 93 11.13 1.35 -6.09
CA GLY A 93 10.07 0.46 -5.64
C GLY A 93 9.34 -0.19 -6.81
N ILE A 94 9.22 -1.51 -6.79
CA ILE A 94 8.41 -2.23 -7.77
C ILE A 94 6.94 -2.26 -7.34
N TYR A 95 6.04 -2.10 -8.30
CA TYR A 95 4.61 -2.30 -8.07
C TYR A 95 4.23 -3.76 -8.33
N ILE A 96 3.51 -4.36 -7.39
CA ILE A 96 2.95 -5.70 -7.49
C ILE A 96 1.43 -5.58 -7.45
N HIS A 97 0.76 -6.10 -8.48
CA HIS A 97 -0.69 -6.13 -8.51
C HIS A 97 -1.23 -7.29 -7.68
N CYS A 98 -2.18 -7.02 -6.79
CA CYS A 98 -2.78 -8.00 -5.89
C CYS A 98 -3.31 -9.23 -6.64
N PHE A 99 -2.73 -10.40 -6.35
CA PHE A 99 -3.13 -11.66 -7.00
C PHE A 99 -4.56 -12.07 -6.68
N ALA A 100 -5.05 -11.83 -5.46
CA ALA A 100 -6.43 -12.14 -5.10
C ALA A 100 -7.42 -11.33 -5.95
N HIS A 101 -7.14 -10.03 -6.11
CA HIS A 101 -7.95 -9.16 -6.98
C HIS A 101 -7.86 -9.63 -8.44
N ARG A 102 -6.68 -9.98 -8.94
CA ARG A 102 -6.52 -10.53 -10.31
C ARG A 102 -7.33 -11.80 -10.52
N LEU A 103 -7.31 -12.72 -9.56
CA LEU A 103 -8.08 -13.96 -9.64
C LEU A 103 -9.58 -13.66 -9.72
N ASN A 104 -10.06 -12.74 -8.89
CA ASN A 104 -11.47 -12.35 -8.86
C ASN A 104 -11.95 -11.66 -10.16
N LEU A 105 -11.05 -11.08 -10.96
CA LEU A 105 -11.39 -10.48 -12.26
C LEU A 105 -11.50 -11.48 -13.41
N VAL A 106 -11.02 -12.71 -13.22
CA VAL A 106 -11.04 -13.76 -14.27
C VAL A 106 -12.26 -14.68 -14.13
N ILE A 107 -12.92 -14.66 -12.96
CA ILE A 107 -14.13 -15.44 -12.64
C ILE A 107 -15.35 -14.58 -12.90
#